data_AF-A0A428TPD3-F1
#
_entry.id   AF-A0A428TPD3-F1
#
_cell.length_a   1.000
_cell.length_b   1.000
_cell.length_c   1.000
_cell.angle_alpha   90.00
_cell.angle_beta   90.00
_cell.angle_gamma   90.00
#
_symmetry.space_group_name_H-M   'P 1'
#
loop_
_entity.id
_entity.type
_entity.pdbx_description
1 polymer ?
#
loop_
_entity_poly.entity_id
_entity_poly.type
_entity_poly.pdbx_seq_one_letter_code
_entity_poly.pdbx_strand_id
1 'polypeptide(L)'
;MRWYYLNQFTRYEKALGKIKLHILDKNDTLGHEDVTRKATVLSSSRAPGPPHDAFNLGRRIDLLKTNNQAALSSYLAEEDQSTHYLEVPFRNFNLALIDNATAEYTFMATFFSPALSFGQISKNFNYVFEPTFELGKTLSRSLVGESYDALGLLLCIRLNQHFAFELQRRKVPAVDGYINATTMLLWPRLQVIMDRHCDSVRHLTNAVPSKPTRADQAKLSAAPHVVTQRFGQLLHGFLALSADAGDDGPVVASLRRLRSEVETFLSRQAESYGDKRKSGRFLYNNYSLILTIISDESGTLAEEQQEHFEELKAQFQEAA
;
A
#
# COMPACT_ATOMS: atom_id res chain seq x y z
N MET A 1 -21.45 22.98 -18.96
CA MET A 1 -20.94 21.66 -18.48
C MET A 1 -19.72 21.80 -17.57
N ARG A 2 -18.65 22.52 -17.97
CA ARG A 2 -17.43 22.72 -17.14
C ARG A 2 -17.71 23.16 -15.69
N TRP A 3 -18.47 24.23 -15.51
CA TRP A 3 -18.82 24.73 -14.17
C TRP A 3 -19.59 23.71 -13.33
N TYR A 4 -20.51 22.95 -13.96
CA TYR A 4 -21.31 21.95 -13.27
C TYR A 4 -20.42 20.85 -12.68
N TYR A 5 -19.59 20.20 -13.50
CA TYR A 5 -18.71 19.13 -13.02
C TYR A 5 -17.73 19.65 -11.97
N LEU A 6 -17.06 20.78 -12.21
CA LEU A 6 -16.15 21.36 -11.24
C LEU A 6 -16.83 21.64 -9.89
N ASN A 7 -18.00 22.29 -9.90
CA ASN A 7 -18.72 22.62 -8.67
C ASN A 7 -19.17 21.36 -7.91
N GLN A 8 -19.71 20.35 -8.61
CA GLN A 8 -20.15 19.11 -7.96
C GLN A 8 -18.97 18.32 -7.37
N PHE A 9 -17.89 18.15 -8.14
CA PHE A 9 -16.71 17.44 -7.64
C PHE A 9 -15.98 18.21 -6.53
N THR A 10 -16.00 19.55 -6.54
CA THR A 10 -15.48 20.36 -5.41
C THR A 10 -16.27 20.11 -4.13
N ARG A 11 -17.60 19.96 -4.22
CA ARG A 11 -18.43 19.62 -3.05
C ARG A 11 -18.17 18.19 -2.60
N TYR A 12 -18.02 17.28 -3.55
CA TYR A 12 -17.78 15.88 -3.25
C TYR A 12 -16.40 15.63 -2.62
N GLU A 13 -15.35 16.30 -3.12
CA GLU A 13 -14.01 16.28 -2.52
C GLU A 13 -14.06 16.74 -1.05
N LYS A 14 -14.77 17.84 -0.76
CA LYS A 14 -14.97 18.30 0.63
C LYS A 14 -15.73 17.30 1.49
N ALA A 15 -16.73 16.62 0.94
CA ALA A 15 -17.47 15.59 1.67
C ALA A 15 -16.58 14.37 1.98
N LEU A 16 -15.80 13.89 1.00
CA LEU A 16 -14.81 12.82 1.22
C LEU A 16 -13.71 13.23 2.19
N GLY A 17 -13.34 14.52 2.23
CA GLY A 17 -12.38 15.06 3.19
C GLY A 17 -12.86 15.01 4.66
N LYS A 18 -14.15 14.76 4.91
CA LYS A 18 -14.68 14.54 6.27
C LYS A 18 -14.51 13.11 6.76
N ILE A 19 -14.19 12.15 5.86
CA ILE A 19 -13.92 10.77 6.24
C ILE A 19 -12.69 10.74 7.12
N LYS A 20 -12.81 10.12 8.31
CA LYS A 20 -11.70 9.99 9.25
C LYS A 20 -10.72 8.96 8.72
N LEU A 21 -9.44 9.32 8.63
CA LEU A 21 -8.38 8.42 8.17
C LEU A 21 -7.47 7.99 9.31
N HIS A 22 -7.00 6.75 9.25
CA HIS A 22 -5.83 6.32 10.02
C HIS A 22 -4.60 7.09 9.56
N ILE A 23 -3.76 7.49 10.53
CA ILE A 23 -2.52 8.22 10.27
C ILE A 23 -1.37 7.22 10.39
N LEU A 24 -0.77 6.87 9.26
CA LEU A 24 0.45 6.08 9.20
C LEU A 24 1.62 7.01 8.91
N ASP A 25 2.50 7.18 9.89
CA ASP A 25 3.62 8.11 9.83
C ASP A 25 4.97 7.41 9.64
N LYS A 26 6.04 8.21 9.57
CA LYS A 26 7.41 7.75 9.32
C LYS A 26 7.98 6.77 10.37
N ASN A 27 7.29 6.55 11.48
CA ASN A 27 7.64 5.62 12.54
C ASN A 27 6.96 4.26 12.36
N ASP A 28 5.90 4.15 11.55
CA ASP A 28 5.20 2.90 11.20
C ASP A 28 6.02 2.06 10.21
N THR A 29 7.23 1.71 10.64
CA THR A 29 8.25 1.01 9.85
C THR A 29 8.62 -0.31 10.53
N LEU A 30 9.21 -1.25 9.76
CA LEU A 30 9.46 -2.59 10.27
C LEU A 30 10.43 -2.58 11.45
N GLY A 31 11.50 -1.79 11.34
CA GLY A 31 12.57 -1.70 12.33
C GLY A 31 12.32 -0.75 13.50
N HIS A 32 11.12 -0.16 13.63
CA HIS A 32 10.83 0.67 14.79
C HIS A 32 10.64 -0.19 16.04
N GLU A 33 11.52 -0.06 17.02
CA GLU A 33 11.34 -0.72 18.31
C GLU A 33 10.24 -0.02 19.12
N ASP A 34 9.20 -0.75 19.50
CA ASP A 34 8.22 -0.26 20.47
C ASP A 34 8.94 -0.17 21.83
N VAL A 35 9.61 0.95 22.11
CA VAL A 35 10.30 1.20 23.38
C VAL A 35 9.25 1.33 24.47
N THR A 36 8.70 0.20 24.92
CA THR A 36 7.64 0.06 25.91
C THR A 36 6.41 0.95 25.66
N ARG A 37 5.22 0.33 25.66
CA ARG A 37 3.92 1.03 25.79
C ARG A 37 3.79 1.93 27.05
N LYS A 38 4.87 2.20 27.79
CA LYS A 38 4.95 3.09 28.96
C LYS A 38 5.60 4.46 28.67
N ALA A 39 6.29 4.69 27.55
CA ALA A 39 7.03 5.95 27.32
C ALA A 39 6.39 6.90 26.30
N THR A 40 5.48 6.43 25.44
CA THR A 40 4.92 7.24 24.33
C THR A 40 3.81 8.23 24.73
N VAL A 41 3.56 8.42 26.03
CA VAL A 41 2.56 9.40 26.50
C VAL A 41 3.10 10.84 26.48
N LEU A 42 4.39 11.06 26.16
CA LEU A 42 5.04 12.37 26.30
C LEU A 42 5.54 13.01 24.99
N SER A 43 5.27 12.43 23.81
CA SER A 43 5.69 13.05 22.55
C SER A 43 4.71 12.85 21.40
N SER A 44 3.54 13.48 21.46
CA SER A 44 2.98 14.24 20.33
C SER A 44 1.69 14.93 20.77
N SER A 45 1.51 16.18 20.35
CA SER A 45 0.31 16.99 20.56
C SER A 45 -0.86 16.58 19.66
N ARG A 46 -0.89 15.33 19.18
CA ARG A 46 -1.98 14.78 18.38
C ARG A 46 -2.56 13.60 19.16
N ALA A 47 -3.87 13.64 19.39
CA ALA A 47 -4.58 12.53 20.02
C ALA A 47 -4.24 11.23 19.27
N PRO A 48 -3.88 10.14 19.95
CA PRO A 48 -3.65 8.87 19.29
C PRO A 48 -4.94 8.50 18.58
N GLY A 49 -4.89 8.41 17.25
CA GLY A 49 -6.00 7.92 16.45
C GLY A 49 -6.38 6.50 16.87
N PRO A 50 -7.49 5.95 16.35
CA PRO A 50 -7.87 4.57 16.63
C PRO A 50 -6.72 3.60 16.32
N PRO A 51 -6.55 2.53 17.13
CA PRO A 51 -5.48 1.56 16.91
C PRO A 51 -5.59 1.00 15.49
N HIS A 52 -4.47 0.95 14.79
CA HIS A 52 -4.38 0.43 13.43
C HIS A 52 -3.17 -0.48 13.30
N ASP A 53 -3.24 -1.42 12.36
CA ASP A 53 -2.16 -2.35 12.05
C ASP A 53 -1.62 -2.01 10.66
N ALA A 54 -0.49 -1.30 10.63
CA ALA A 54 0.11 -0.78 9.40
C ALA A 54 0.57 -1.87 8.42
N PHE A 55 0.78 -3.09 8.90
CA PHE A 55 1.36 -4.18 8.12
C PHE A 55 0.31 -5.20 7.66
N ASN A 56 -0.93 -5.08 8.13
CA ASN A 56 -1.96 -6.06 7.86
C ASN A 56 -2.94 -5.55 6.78
N LEU A 57 -3.10 -6.36 5.73
CA LEU A 57 -4.04 -6.06 4.65
C LEU A 57 -5.50 -6.24 5.09
N GLY A 58 -5.80 -7.27 5.90
CA GLY A 58 -7.15 -7.58 6.37
C GLY A 58 -8.23 -7.47 5.29
N ARG A 59 -9.32 -6.75 5.59
CA ARG A 59 -10.44 -6.51 4.67
C ARG A 59 -10.21 -5.35 3.70
N ARG A 60 -9.05 -4.70 3.72
CA ARG A 60 -8.76 -3.56 2.82
C ARG A 60 -8.77 -3.99 1.35
N ILE A 61 -8.39 -5.25 1.09
CA ILE A 61 -8.44 -5.86 -0.25
C ILE A 61 -9.85 -5.96 -0.82
N ASP A 62 -10.89 -5.97 0.02
CA ASP A 62 -12.27 -6.08 -0.42
C ASP A 62 -12.65 -4.90 -1.34
N LEU A 63 -11.99 -3.75 -1.23
CA LEU A 63 -12.21 -2.60 -2.12
C LEU A 63 -11.88 -2.90 -3.59
N LEU A 64 -11.00 -3.87 -3.86
CA LEU A 64 -10.68 -4.36 -5.20
C LEU A 64 -11.66 -5.46 -5.66
N LYS A 65 -12.15 -6.29 -4.72
CA LYS A 65 -12.98 -7.46 -5.01
C LYS A 65 -14.48 -7.18 -5.02
N THR A 66 -14.91 -6.09 -4.39
CA THR A 66 -16.34 -5.80 -4.20
C THR A 66 -16.99 -5.44 -5.54
N ASN A 67 -18.03 -6.18 -5.91
CA ASN A 67 -18.80 -5.99 -7.15
C ASN A 67 -19.71 -4.73 -7.12
N ASN A 68 -19.71 -3.99 -6.01
CA ASN A 68 -20.44 -2.72 -5.87
C ASN A 68 -19.64 -1.60 -6.55
N GLN A 69 -20.05 -1.28 -7.77
CA GLN A 69 -19.42 -0.26 -8.61
C GLN A 69 -19.91 1.16 -8.31
N ALA A 70 -20.78 1.37 -7.31
CA ALA A 70 -21.22 2.71 -6.96
C ALA A 70 -20.20 3.43 -6.08
N ALA A 71 -19.96 4.71 -6.36
CA ALA A 71 -19.24 5.60 -5.48
C ALA A 71 -20.12 6.00 -4.28
N LEU A 72 -19.48 6.21 -3.12
CA LEU A 72 -20.13 6.70 -1.91
C LEU A 72 -20.79 8.05 -2.16
N SER A 73 -22.04 8.23 -1.69
CA SER A 73 -22.71 9.52 -1.82
C SER A 73 -22.09 10.55 -0.86
N SER A 74 -22.19 11.85 -1.20
CA SER A 74 -21.65 12.89 -0.32
C SER A 74 -22.26 12.81 1.07
N TYR A 75 -23.59 12.69 1.18
CA TYR A 75 -24.28 12.56 2.47
C TYR A 75 -23.73 11.42 3.34
N LEU A 76 -23.56 10.23 2.76
CA LEU A 76 -23.00 9.08 3.51
C LEU A 76 -21.54 9.31 3.89
N ALA A 77 -20.74 9.98 3.05
CA ALA A 77 -19.36 10.34 3.39
C ALA A 77 -19.29 11.33 4.57
N GLU A 78 -20.25 12.26 4.68
CA GLU A 78 -20.28 13.23 5.76
C GLU A 78 -20.77 12.64 7.09
N GLU A 79 -21.67 11.67 7.04
CA GLU A 79 -22.20 11.01 8.24
C GLU A 79 -21.32 9.86 8.74
N ASP A 80 -20.35 9.41 7.95
CA ASP A 80 -19.49 8.30 8.31
C ASP A 80 -18.68 8.58 9.59
N GLN A 81 -18.96 7.79 10.63
CA GLN A 81 -18.26 7.89 11.91
C GLN A 81 -17.07 6.94 12.03
N SER A 82 -16.96 5.98 11.11
CA SER A 82 -15.88 5.00 11.12
C SER A 82 -14.57 5.58 10.60
N THR A 83 -13.47 4.93 10.96
CA THR A 83 -12.12 5.35 10.53
C THR A 83 -11.67 4.40 9.44
N HIS A 84 -11.12 4.98 8.38
CA HIS A 84 -10.77 4.29 7.14
C HIS A 84 -9.30 4.49 6.80
N TYR A 85 -8.86 3.82 5.75
CA TYR A 85 -7.55 4.03 5.15
C TYR A 85 -7.68 4.89 3.89
N LEU A 86 -6.55 5.41 3.42
CA LEU A 86 -6.47 6.41 2.35
C LEU A 86 -7.09 5.93 1.02
N GLU A 87 -7.12 4.62 0.77
CA GLU A 87 -7.69 4.05 -0.44
C GLU A 87 -9.22 4.25 -0.55
N VAL A 88 -9.91 4.48 0.57
CA VAL A 88 -11.37 4.70 0.59
C VAL A 88 -11.77 6.01 -0.10
N PRO A 89 -11.29 7.21 0.32
CA PRO A 89 -11.58 8.44 -0.40
C PRO A 89 -10.96 8.44 -1.80
N PHE A 90 -9.78 7.83 -1.99
CA PHE A 90 -9.15 7.71 -3.31
C PHE A 90 -10.05 6.95 -4.29
N ARG A 91 -10.54 5.76 -3.92
CA ARG A 91 -11.44 4.94 -4.73
C ARG A 91 -12.70 5.72 -5.08
N ASN A 92 -13.37 6.28 -4.07
CA ASN A 92 -14.69 6.87 -4.22
C ASN A 92 -14.68 8.14 -5.07
N PHE A 93 -13.63 8.96 -4.97
CA PHE A 93 -13.48 10.12 -5.84
C PHE A 93 -13.23 9.70 -7.30
N ASN A 94 -12.24 8.82 -7.50
CA ASN A 94 -11.82 8.41 -8.84
C ASN A 94 -12.91 7.63 -9.57
N LEU A 95 -13.60 6.71 -8.90
CA LEU A 95 -14.72 5.96 -9.46
C LEU A 95 -15.83 6.89 -9.96
N ALA A 96 -16.28 7.83 -9.13
CA ALA A 96 -17.28 8.81 -9.54
C ALA A 96 -16.80 9.66 -10.73
N LEU A 97 -15.53 10.10 -10.71
CA LEU A 97 -14.94 10.90 -11.77
C LEU A 97 -14.93 10.14 -13.10
N ILE A 98 -14.49 8.88 -13.09
CA ILE A 98 -14.36 8.04 -14.28
C ILE A 98 -15.73 7.67 -14.85
N ASP A 99 -16.72 7.36 -14.02
CA ASP A 99 -18.08 7.07 -14.49
C ASP A 99 -18.73 8.29 -15.13
N ASN A 100 -18.62 9.47 -14.51
CA ASN A 100 -19.15 10.71 -15.08
C ASN A 100 -18.41 11.13 -16.36
N ALA A 101 -17.07 11.01 -16.36
CA ALA A 101 -16.23 11.27 -17.52
C ALA A 101 -16.58 10.33 -18.68
N THR A 102 -16.79 9.04 -18.41
CA THR A 102 -17.22 8.06 -19.41
C THR A 102 -18.57 8.47 -19.99
N ALA A 103 -19.58 8.69 -19.13
CA ALA A 103 -20.92 9.02 -19.57
C ALA A 103 -20.95 10.28 -20.44
N GLU A 104 -20.24 11.33 -20.03
CA GLU A 104 -20.18 12.58 -20.79
C GLU A 104 -19.42 12.39 -22.12
N TYR A 105 -18.28 11.69 -22.12
CA TYR A 105 -17.55 11.44 -23.37
C TYR A 105 -18.39 10.65 -24.37
N THR A 106 -19.06 9.58 -23.91
CA THR A 106 -19.94 8.78 -24.75
C THR A 106 -21.12 9.62 -25.27
N PHE A 107 -21.74 10.43 -24.42
CA PHE A 107 -22.80 11.35 -24.86
C PHE A 107 -22.29 12.31 -25.94
N MET A 108 -21.16 12.98 -25.72
CA MET A 108 -20.60 13.92 -26.69
C MET A 108 -20.24 13.21 -28.01
N ALA A 109 -19.67 12.01 -27.93
CA ALA A 109 -19.32 11.17 -29.07
C ALA A 109 -20.57 10.78 -29.88
N THR A 110 -21.64 10.36 -29.22
CA THR A 110 -22.87 9.93 -29.89
C THR A 110 -23.70 11.10 -30.42
N PHE A 111 -23.80 12.20 -29.66
CA PHE A 111 -24.68 13.31 -30.01
C PHE A 111 -24.07 14.24 -31.08
N PHE A 112 -22.76 14.50 -31.01
CA PHE A 112 -22.11 15.45 -31.93
C PHE A 112 -21.45 14.78 -33.14
N SER A 113 -21.32 13.46 -33.19
CA SER A 113 -20.82 12.76 -34.39
C SER A 113 -21.96 12.51 -35.39
N PRO A 114 -21.74 12.64 -36.71
CA PRO A 114 -20.48 12.99 -37.39
C PRO A 114 -20.27 14.49 -37.59
N ALA A 115 -21.16 15.35 -37.05
CA ALA A 115 -21.06 16.81 -37.24
C ALA A 115 -19.75 17.40 -36.71
N LEU A 116 -19.21 16.83 -35.64
CA LEU A 116 -17.85 17.07 -35.13
C LEU A 116 -17.01 15.80 -35.28
N SER A 117 -15.74 15.98 -35.64
CA SER A 117 -14.76 14.89 -35.61
C SER A 117 -14.47 14.43 -34.18
N PHE A 118 -14.09 13.16 -33.99
CA PHE A 118 -13.68 12.63 -32.68
C PHE A 118 -12.53 13.45 -32.05
N GLY A 119 -11.62 14.00 -32.85
CA GLY A 119 -10.56 14.88 -32.35
C GLY A 119 -11.10 16.19 -31.74
N GLN A 120 -12.12 16.81 -32.34
CA GLN A 120 -12.78 17.99 -31.79
C GLN A 120 -13.60 17.65 -30.54
N ILE A 121 -14.28 16.51 -30.54
CA ILE A 121 -15.04 16.01 -29.38
C ILE A 121 -14.11 15.82 -28.18
N SER A 122 -12.97 15.16 -28.36
CA SER A 122 -11.97 14.99 -27.29
C SER A 122 -11.41 16.32 -26.78
N LYS A 123 -11.16 17.30 -27.66
CA LYS A 123 -10.72 18.65 -27.24
C LYS A 123 -11.78 19.35 -26.39
N ASN A 124 -13.04 19.29 -26.79
CA ASN A 124 -14.15 19.90 -26.06
C ASN A 124 -14.37 19.21 -24.71
N PHE A 125 -14.29 17.88 -24.69
CA PHE A 125 -14.37 17.08 -23.46
C PHE A 125 -13.27 17.47 -22.47
N ASN A 126 -12.01 17.53 -22.93
CA ASN A 126 -10.89 17.92 -22.08
C ASN A 126 -11.06 19.36 -21.57
N TYR A 127 -11.51 20.30 -22.41
CA TYR A 127 -11.82 21.66 -21.95
C TYR A 127 -12.86 21.69 -20.82
N VAL A 128 -13.83 20.77 -20.83
CA VAL A 128 -14.86 20.63 -19.80
C VAL A 128 -14.32 19.99 -18.52
N PHE A 129 -13.54 18.90 -18.63
CA PHE A 129 -13.11 18.10 -17.48
C PHE A 129 -11.75 18.47 -16.89
N GLU A 130 -10.89 19.23 -17.59
CA GLU A 130 -9.54 19.55 -17.10
C GLU A 130 -9.53 20.06 -15.65
N PRO A 131 -10.38 21.01 -15.23
CA PRO A 131 -10.39 21.48 -13.84
C PRO A 131 -10.78 20.39 -12.83
N THR A 132 -11.66 19.48 -13.24
CA THR A 132 -12.11 18.36 -12.41
C THR A 132 -11.00 17.32 -12.29
N PHE A 133 -10.25 17.07 -13.36
CA PHE A 133 -9.05 16.23 -13.34
C PHE A 133 -7.95 16.83 -12.46
N GLU A 134 -7.76 18.16 -12.48
CA GLU A 134 -6.84 18.82 -11.55
C GLU A 134 -7.25 18.65 -10.08
N LEU A 135 -8.55 18.70 -9.78
CA LEU A 135 -9.04 18.43 -8.44
C LEU A 135 -8.72 16.99 -7.99
N GLY A 136 -8.93 15.99 -8.87
CA GLY A 136 -8.58 14.60 -8.57
C GLY A 136 -7.09 14.35 -8.38
N LYS A 137 -6.24 14.99 -9.19
CA LYS A 137 -4.79 14.96 -9.04
C LYS A 137 -4.36 15.58 -7.71
N THR A 138 -4.99 16.69 -7.31
CA THR A 138 -4.71 17.38 -6.05
C THR A 138 -5.10 16.53 -4.85
N LEU A 139 -6.30 15.96 -4.84
CA LEU A 139 -6.76 15.05 -3.80
C LEU A 139 -5.85 13.82 -3.66
N SER A 140 -5.51 13.20 -4.79
CA SER A 140 -4.62 12.04 -4.80
C SER A 140 -3.26 12.39 -4.19
N ARG A 141 -2.70 13.55 -4.55
CA ARG A 141 -1.44 14.05 -3.99
C ARG A 141 -1.54 14.31 -2.48
N SER A 142 -2.64 14.89 -1.99
CA SER A 142 -2.81 15.16 -0.56
C SER A 142 -2.96 13.88 0.26
N LEU A 143 -3.66 12.87 -0.27
CA LEU A 143 -3.85 11.59 0.42
C LEU A 143 -2.53 10.82 0.58
N VAL A 144 -1.67 10.84 -0.45
CA VAL A 144 -0.44 10.02 -0.46
C VAL A 144 0.82 10.77 0.00
N GLY A 145 0.79 12.11 0.03
CA GLY A 145 1.97 12.94 0.30
C GLY A 145 2.63 12.58 1.65
N GLU A 146 1.87 12.67 2.73
CA GLU A 146 2.38 12.48 4.10
C GLU A 146 2.12 11.06 4.65
N SER A 147 1.54 10.16 3.86
CA SER A 147 1.22 8.80 4.30
C SER A 147 2.40 7.84 4.12
N TYR A 148 2.68 7.03 5.14
CA TYR A 148 3.66 5.93 5.08
C TYR A 148 2.98 4.55 4.96
N ASP A 149 1.72 4.53 4.55
CA ASP A 149 0.94 3.31 4.33
C ASP A 149 1.31 2.62 3.00
N ALA A 150 2.24 1.67 3.05
CA ALA A 150 2.69 0.93 1.87
C ALA A 150 1.54 0.14 1.21
N LEU A 151 0.68 -0.50 2.02
CA LEU A 151 -0.44 -1.30 1.52
C LEU A 151 -1.54 -0.42 0.92
N GLY A 152 -1.89 0.69 1.58
CA GLY A 152 -2.88 1.65 1.07
C GLY A 152 -2.45 2.28 -0.25
N LEU A 153 -1.16 2.57 -0.38
CA LEU A 153 -0.63 3.10 -1.62
C LEU A 153 -0.64 2.06 -2.75
N LEU A 154 -0.29 0.80 -2.45
CA LEU A 154 -0.39 -0.29 -3.43
C LEU A 154 -1.85 -0.54 -3.84
N LEU A 155 -2.80 -0.48 -2.90
CA LEU A 155 -4.23 -0.53 -3.19
C LEU A 155 -4.66 0.58 -4.15
N CYS A 156 -4.22 1.83 -3.93
CA CYS A 156 -4.49 2.94 -4.85
C CYS A 156 -3.92 2.70 -6.25
N ILE A 157 -2.73 2.09 -6.35
CA ILE A 157 -2.12 1.71 -7.64
C ILE A 157 -3.01 0.69 -8.35
N ARG A 158 -3.45 -0.37 -7.65
CA ARG A 158 -4.32 -1.40 -8.22
C ARG A 158 -5.68 -0.84 -8.63
N LEU A 159 -6.26 0.06 -7.84
CA LEU A 159 -7.48 0.76 -8.19
C LEU A 159 -7.30 1.60 -9.47
N ASN A 160 -6.19 2.34 -9.59
CA ASN A 160 -5.91 3.13 -10.80
C ASN A 160 -5.70 2.24 -12.04
N GLN A 161 -5.04 1.09 -11.88
CA GLN A 161 -4.91 0.08 -12.94
C GLN A 161 -6.27 -0.49 -13.35
N HIS A 162 -7.15 -0.80 -12.38
CA HIS A 162 -8.51 -1.25 -12.65
C HIS A 162 -9.29 -0.19 -13.45
N PHE A 163 -9.23 1.08 -13.03
CA PHE A 163 -9.85 2.17 -13.76
C PHE A 163 -9.33 2.33 -15.19
N ALA A 164 -8.02 2.16 -15.40
CA ALA A 164 -7.41 2.16 -16.73
C ALA A 164 -8.00 1.06 -17.62
N PHE A 165 -8.09 -0.16 -17.09
CA PHE A 165 -8.67 -1.30 -17.80
C PHE A 165 -10.15 -1.08 -18.14
N GLU A 166 -10.92 -0.50 -17.22
CA GLU A 166 -12.33 -0.17 -17.48
C GLU A 166 -12.49 0.89 -18.57
N LEU A 167 -11.67 1.94 -18.57
CA LEU A 167 -11.68 2.98 -19.61
C LEU A 167 -11.34 2.40 -21.00
N GLN A 168 -10.38 1.48 -21.06
CA GLN A 168 -10.05 0.75 -22.29
C GLN A 168 -11.25 -0.09 -22.76
N ARG A 169 -11.89 -0.85 -21.86
CA ARG A 169 -13.09 -1.65 -22.17
C ARG A 169 -14.23 -0.78 -22.68
N ARG A 170 -14.41 0.42 -22.10
CA ARG A 170 -15.42 1.41 -22.48
C ARG A 170 -15.04 2.24 -23.71
N LYS A 171 -13.81 2.12 -24.22
CA LYS A 171 -13.25 2.87 -25.36
C LYS A 171 -13.27 4.39 -25.16
N VAL A 172 -12.88 4.85 -23.98
CA VAL A 172 -12.84 6.29 -23.62
C VAL A 172 -11.39 6.75 -23.47
N PRO A 173 -10.67 7.08 -24.57
CA PRO A 173 -9.26 7.44 -24.53
C PRO A 173 -9.01 8.83 -23.94
N ALA A 174 -10.05 9.66 -23.80
CA ALA A 174 -9.90 11.04 -23.33
C ALA A 174 -9.47 11.16 -21.85
N VAL A 175 -9.61 10.08 -21.07
CA VAL A 175 -9.27 10.06 -19.64
C VAL A 175 -7.87 9.47 -19.38
N ASP A 176 -7.22 8.88 -20.40
CA ASP A 176 -5.92 8.19 -20.27
C ASP A 176 -4.83 9.11 -19.69
N GLY A 177 -4.85 10.39 -20.05
CA GLY A 177 -3.91 11.37 -19.50
C GLY A 177 -4.01 11.53 -17.99
N TYR A 178 -5.22 11.49 -17.43
CA TYR A 178 -5.46 11.57 -15.99
C TYR A 178 -4.98 10.30 -15.26
N ILE A 179 -5.29 9.13 -15.82
CA ILE A 179 -4.84 7.84 -15.28
C ILE A 179 -3.31 7.78 -15.24
N ASN A 180 -2.65 8.15 -16.33
CA ASN A 180 -1.19 8.13 -16.43
C ASN A 180 -0.54 9.12 -15.46
N ALA A 181 -1.10 10.33 -15.32
CA ALA A 181 -0.61 11.29 -14.33
C ALA A 181 -0.72 10.75 -12.89
N THR A 182 -1.82 10.04 -12.59
CA THR A 182 -2.02 9.40 -11.29
C THR A 182 -1.03 8.25 -11.07
N THR A 183 -0.78 7.42 -12.10
CA THR A 183 0.27 6.38 -12.07
C THR A 183 1.66 6.97 -11.80
N MET A 184 2.01 8.07 -12.47
CA MET A 184 3.29 8.79 -12.27
C MET A 184 3.42 9.44 -10.89
N LEU A 185 2.31 9.64 -10.17
CA LEU A 185 2.30 10.12 -8.79
C LEU A 185 2.51 8.96 -7.79
N LEU A 186 1.81 7.85 -7.98
CA LEU A 186 1.73 6.77 -6.99
C LEU A 186 3.00 5.92 -6.90
N TRP A 187 3.57 5.52 -8.05
CA TRP A 187 4.72 4.61 -8.08
C TRP A 187 5.98 5.16 -7.39
N PRO A 188 6.43 6.40 -7.68
CA PRO A 188 7.57 6.97 -6.97
C PRO A 188 7.32 7.09 -5.47
N ARG A 189 6.06 7.36 -5.07
CA ARG A 189 5.72 7.46 -3.65
C ARG A 189 5.84 6.11 -2.95
N LEU A 190 5.50 5.01 -3.61
CA LEU A 190 5.64 3.65 -3.06
C LEU A 190 7.09 3.29 -2.86
N GLN A 191 7.95 3.63 -3.82
CA GLN A 191 9.40 3.43 -3.69
C GLN A 191 9.95 4.13 -2.46
N VAL A 192 9.57 5.39 -2.21
CA VAL A 192 9.98 6.12 -1.00
C VAL A 192 9.57 5.42 0.30
N ILE A 193 8.35 4.87 0.37
CA ILE A 193 7.90 4.13 1.57
C ILE A 193 8.69 2.83 1.73
N MET A 194 8.90 2.09 0.65
CA MET A 194 9.66 0.84 0.67
C MET A 194 11.13 1.06 1.06
N ASP A 195 11.76 2.09 0.52
CA ASP A 195 13.12 2.48 0.89
C ASP A 195 13.21 2.86 2.38
N ARG A 196 12.17 3.53 2.91
CA ARG A 196 12.07 3.83 4.34
C ARG A 196 11.96 2.56 5.20
N HIS A 197 11.22 1.54 4.77
CA HIS A 197 11.22 0.24 5.47
C HIS A 197 12.61 -0.41 5.44
N CYS A 198 13.28 -0.43 4.29
CA CYS A 198 14.65 -0.94 4.16
C CYS A 198 15.61 -0.22 5.11
N ASP A 199 15.60 1.11 5.13
CA ASP A 199 16.45 1.91 6.00
C ASP A 199 16.14 1.67 7.48
N SER A 200 14.87 1.50 7.84
CA SER A 200 14.48 1.17 9.23
C SER A 200 15.08 -0.16 9.70
N VAL A 201 15.04 -1.18 8.85
CA VAL A 201 15.61 -2.50 9.17
C VAL A 201 17.13 -2.42 9.20
N ARG A 202 17.75 -1.69 8.27
CA ARG A 202 19.21 -1.49 8.26
C ARG A 202 19.69 -0.77 9.52
N HIS A 203 18.96 0.25 9.98
CA HIS A 203 19.25 0.92 11.25
C HIS A 203 19.17 -0.04 12.43
N LEU A 204 18.14 -0.90 12.47
CA LEU A 204 18.00 -1.94 13.48
C LEU A 204 19.18 -2.93 13.45
N THR A 205 19.58 -3.39 12.26
CA THR A 205 20.76 -4.26 12.06
C THR A 205 22.03 -3.64 12.61
N ASN A 206 22.25 -2.36 12.36
CA ASN A 206 23.43 -1.63 12.85
C ASN A 206 23.39 -1.40 14.37
N ALA A 207 22.21 -1.40 14.99
CA ALA A 207 22.05 -1.28 16.43
C ALA A 207 22.33 -2.60 17.18
N VAL A 208 22.36 -3.75 16.49
CA VAL A 208 22.68 -5.05 17.10
C VAL A 208 24.12 -5.03 17.65
N PRO A 209 24.32 -5.28 18.96
CA PRO A 209 25.65 -5.26 19.57
C PRO A 209 26.60 -6.26 18.92
N SER A 210 27.82 -5.81 18.56
CA SER A 210 28.84 -6.67 17.94
C SER A 210 29.41 -7.74 18.89
N LYS A 211 29.36 -7.50 20.21
CA LYS A 211 29.76 -8.44 21.27
C LYS A 211 28.77 -8.36 22.43
N PRO A 212 27.69 -9.14 22.42
CA PRO A 212 26.75 -9.19 23.55
C PRO A 212 27.43 -9.79 24.78
N THR A 213 27.07 -9.31 25.97
CA THR A 213 27.58 -9.91 27.22
C THR A 213 26.92 -11.26 27.46
N ARG A 214 27.52 -12.14 28.28
CA ARG A 214 26.90 -13.42 28.67
C ARG A 214 25.51 -13.22 29.30
N ALA A 215 25.29 -12.12 30.01
CA ALA A 215 24.00 -11.79 30.60
C ALA A 215 22.95 -11.42 29.54
N ASP A 216 23.36 -10.76 28.45
CA ASP A 216 22.48 -10.44 27.32
C ASP A 216 22.13 -11.71 26.53
N GLN A 217 23.14 -12.56 26.29
CA GLN A 217 22.95 -13.86 25.63
C GLN A 217 21.96 -14.77 26.36
N ALA A 218 21.98 -14.76 27.70
CA ALA A 218 21.07 -15.56 28.50
C ALA A 218 19.60 -15.12 28.39
N LYS A 219 19.34 -13.86 28.00
CA LYS A 219 17.99 -13.32 27.79
C LYS A 219 17.44 -13.57 26.39
N LEU A 220 18.30 -13.95 25.43
CA LEU A 220 17.89 -14.19 24.06
C LEU A 220 17.04 -15.46 23.96
N SER A 221 15.87 -15.32 23.36
CA SER A 221 14.91 -16.40 23.13
C SER A 221 14.89 -16.77 21.65
N ALA A 222 14.86 -18.07 21.34
CA ALA A 222 14.71 -18.54 19.97
C ALA A 222 13.33 -18.27 19.34
N ALA A 223 12.43 -17.57 20.04
CA ALA A 223 11.15 -17.14 19.50
C ALA A 223 11.34 -16.17 18.30
N PRO A 224 10.40 -16.15 17.34
CA PRO A 224 10.46 -15.20 16.24
C PRO A 224 10.52 -13.75 16.71
N HIS A 225 11.33 -12.95 16.02
CA HIS A 225 11.45 -11.52 16.28
C HIS A 225 10.19 -10.76 15.80
N VAL A 226 9.86 -9.63 16.44
CA VAL A 226 8.68 -8.83 16.04
C VAL A 226 8.76 -8.34 14.58
N VAL A 227 9.97 -8.03 14.10
CA VAL A 227 10.23 -7.66 12.70
C VAL A 227 9.80 -8.76 11.74
N THR A 228 9.99 -10.03 12.11
CA THR A 228 9.60 -11.18 11.30
C THR A 228 8.09 -11.23 11.11
N GLN A 229 7.32 -11.00 12.18
CA GLN A 229 5.87 -10.95 12.10
C GLN A 229 5.41 -9.77 11.23
N ARG A 230 5.93 -8.56 11.47
CA ARG A 230 5.59 -7.36 10.69
C ARG A 230 5.96 -7.51 9.21
N PHE A 231 7.14 -8.07 8.92
CA PHE A 231 7.58 -8.35 7.56
C PHE A 231 6.70 -9.40 6.89
N GLY A 232 6.38 -10.50 7.58
CA GLY A 232 5.50 -11.54 7.05
C GLY A 232 4.12 -11.00 6.70
N GLN A 233 3.52 -10.17 7.56
CA GLN A 233 2.22 -9.53 7.31
C GLN A 233 2.27 -8.57 6.11
N LEU A 234 3.30 -7.73 6.06
CA LEU A 234 3.50 -6.80 4.94
C LEU A 234 3.69 -7.59 3.63
N LEU A 235 4.55 -8.61 3.65
CA LEU A 235 4.82 -9.48 2.51
C LEU A 235 3.53 -10.15 2.02
N HIS A 236 2.76 -10.78 2.90
CA HIS A 236 1.45 -11.34 2.58
C HIS A 236 0.56 -10.30 1.88
N GLY A 237 0.45 -9.09 2.44
CA GLY A 237 -0.38 -8.04 1.83
C GLY A 237 0.08 -7.66 0.42
N PHE A 238 1.39 -7.60 0.19
CA PHE A 238 1.95 -7.33 -1.13
C PHE A 238 1.74 -8.48 -2.12
N LEU A 239 1.86 -9.74 -1.68
CA LEU A 239 1.61 -10.92 -2.49
C LEU A 239 0.13 -10.99 -2.92
N ALA A 240 -0.78 -10.80 -1.97
CA ALA A 240 -2.23 -10.78 -2.22
C ALA A 240 -2.63 -9.72 -3.25
N LEU A 241 -1.98 -8.55 -3.21
CA LEU A 241 -2.20 -7.45 -4.14
C LEU A 241 -1.48 -7.60 -5.47
N SER A 242 -0.66 -8.64 -5.66
CA SER A 242 0.12 -8.90 -6.86
C SER A 242 -0.33 -10.16 -7.61
N ALA A 243 -1.26 -10.94 -7.06
CA ALA A 243 -1.73 -12.19 -7.66
C ALA A 243 -2.25 -12.03 -9.11
N ASP A 244 -3.00 -10.96 -9.38
CA ASP A 244 -3.64 -10.69 -10.68
C ASP A 244 -3.02 -9.50 -11.42
N ALA A 245 -1.85 -9.02 -10.99
CA ALA A 245 -1.28 -7.77 -11.48
C ALA A 245 -0.32 -7.97 -12.67
N GLY A 246 -0.46 -7.12 -13.69
CA GLY A 246 0.35 -7.21 -14.92
C GLY A 246 1.66 -6.39 -14.92
N ASP A 247 1.82 -5.44 -13.99
CA ASP A 247 2.99 -4.55 -13.91
C ASP A 247 3.51 -4.47 -12.47
N ASP A 248 4.33 -5.47 -12.11
CA ASP A 248 4.86 -5.67 -10.75
C ASP A 248 6.36 -5.45 -10.64
N GLY A 249 7.04 -5.04 -11.73
CA GLY A 249 8.48 -4.83 -11.73
C GLY A 249 8.98 -3.99 -10.55
N PRO A 250 8.41 -2.80 -10.29
CA PRO A 250 8.79 -1.97 -9.15
C PRO A 250 8.49 -2.60 -7.78
N VAL A 251 7.41 -3.38 -7.70
CA VAL A 251 6.98 -4.08 -6.47
C VAL A 251 7.97 -5.19 -6.14
N VAL A 252 8.22 -6.09 -7.11
CA VAL A 252 9.14 -7.22 -6.98
C VAL A 252 10.53 -6.73 -6.58
N ALA A 253 11.04 -5.70 -7.27
CA ALA A 253 12.36 -5.13 -6.95
C ALA A 253 12.42 -4.55 -5.53
N SER A 254 11.35 -3.89 -5.06
CA SER A 254 11.31 -3.32 -3.71
C SER A 254 11.17 -4.38 -2.63
N LEU A 255 10.38 -5.43 -2.87
CA LEU A 255 10.24 -6.57 -1.95
C LEU A 255 11.52 -7.37 -1.82
N ARG A 256 12.21 -7.66 -2.93
CA ARG A 256 13.52 -8.36 -2.88
C ARG A 256 14.56 -7.57 -2.08
N ARG A 257 14.60 -6.25 -2.23
CA ARG A 257 15.48 -5.38 -1.42
C ARG A 257 15.11 -5.46 0.06
N LEU A 258 13.84 -5.30 0.39
CA LEU A 258 13.37 -5.34 1.78
C LEU A 258 13.61 -6.70 2.44
N ARG A 259 13.34 -7.78 1.71
CA ARG A 259 13.63 -9.16 2.12
C ARG A 259 15.11 -9.34 2.47
N SER A 260 16.01 -8.90 1.60
CA SER A 260 17.46 -8.98 1.83
C SER A 260 17.89 -8.25 3.12
N GLU A 261 17.34 -7.06 3.39
CA GLU A 261 17.62 -6.33 4.63
C GLU A 261 17.10 -7.08 5.88
N VAL A 262 15.91 -7.69 5.81
CA VAL A 262 15.35 -8.49 6.90
C VAL A 262 16.16 -9.77 7.15
N GLU A 263 16.59 -10.48 6.11
CA GLU A 263 17.47 -11.64 6.23
C GLU A 263 18.82 -11.28 6.84
N THR A 264 19.40 -10.16 6.40
CA THR A 264 20.65 -9.63 6.96
C THR A 264 20.48 -9.31 8.44
N PHE A 265 19.38 -8.65 8.81
CA PHE A 265 19.04 -8.38 10.20
C PHE A 265 18.94 -9.67 11.04
N LEU A 266 18.15 -10.66 10.57
CA LEU A 266 17.94 -11.91 11.30
C LEU A 266 19.24 -12.70 11.46
N SER A 267 20.06 -12.75 10.42
CA SER A 267 21.39 -13.39 10.46
C SER A 267 22.29 -12.70 11.48
N ARG A 268 22.33 -11.36 11.46
CA ARG A 268 23.10 -10.58 12.42
C ARG A 268 22.63 -10.77 13.87
N GLN A 269 21.32 -10.85 14.08
CA GLN A 269 20.74 -11.13 15.39
C GLN A 269 21.07 -12.56 15.86
N ALA A 270 21.09 -13.53 14.94
CA ALA A 270 21.41 -14.92 15.23
C ALA A 270 22.87 -15.11 15.70
N GLU A 271 23.81 -14.31 15.19
CA GLU A 271 25.21 -14.30 15.65
C GLU A 271 25.35 -13.91 17.14
N SER A 272 24.37 -13.18 17.69
CA SER A 272 24.40 -12.73 19.08
C SER A 272 24.21 -13.85 20.10
N TYR A 273 23.67 -15.02 19.71
CA TYR A 273 23.33 -16.10 20.64
C TYR A 273 24.53 -16.85 21.22
N GLY A 274 25.71 -16.79 20.59
CA GLY A 274 26.93 -17.50 21.00
C GLY A 274 26.88 -19.04 20.86
N ASP A 275 25.69 -19.64 20.86
CA ASP A 275 25.41 -21.06 20.64
C ASP A 275 24.80 -21.29 19.25
N LYS A 276 25.52 -22.06 18.41
CA LYS A 276 25.09 -22.38 17.03
C LYS A 276 23.74 -23.07 16.98
N ARG A 277 23.41 -23.92 17.96
CA ARG A 277 22.12 -24.63 17.98
C ARG A 277 20.97 -23.68 18.24
N LYS A 278 21.11 -22.79 19.24
CA LYS A 278 20.09 -21.76 19.54
C LYS A 278 19.95 -20.74 18.42
N SER A 279 21.07 -20.33 17.82
CA SER A 279 21.12 -19.46 16.65
C SER A 279 20.34 -20.06 15.46
N GLY A 280 20.59 -21.34 15.15
CA GLY A 280 19.85 -22.06 14.12
C GLY A 280 18.36 -22.20 14.43
N ARG A 281 17.97 -22.51 15.67
CA ARG A 281 16.55 -22.53 16.09
C ARG A 281 15.86 -21.20 15.88
N PHE A 282 16.53 -20.11 16.25
CA PHE A 282 15.99 -18.76 16.05
C PHE A 282 15.72 -18.53 14.57
N LEU A 283 16.68 -18.77 13.68
CA LEU A 283 16.51 -18.60 12.23
C LEU A 283 15.40 -19.49 11.67
N TYR A 284 15.39 -20.79 12.03
CA TYR A 284 14.34 -21.72 11.65
C TYR A 284 12.94 -21.22 12.04
N ASN A 285 12.76 -20.78 13.29
CA ASN A 285 11.48 -20.31 13.78
C ASN A 285 11.02 -19.04 13.05
N ASN A 286 11.94 -18.13 12.73
CA ASN A 286 11.60 -16.91 11.99
C ASN A 286 11.17 -17.22 10.55
N TYR A 287 11.93 -18.02 9.80
CA TYR A 287 11.56 -18.39 8.43
C TYR A 287 10.31 -19.26 8.38
N SER A 288 10.12 -20.16 9.35
CA SER A 288 8.90 -20.94 9.49
C SER A 288 7.67 -20.07 9.76
N LEU A 289 7.81 -19.01 10.57
CA LEU A 289 6.71 -18.06 10.79
C LEU A 289 6.39 -17.27 9.50
N ILE A 290 7.39 -16.79 8.76
CA ILE A 290 7.17 -16.08 7.49
C ILE A 290 6.40 -16.99 6.53
N LEU A 291 6.86 -18.22 6.32
CA LEU A 291 6.18 -19.21 5.48
C LEU A 291 4.74 -19.46 5.91
N THR A 292 4.50 -19.58 7.22
CA THR A 292 3.16 -19.79 7.76
C THR A 292 2.24 -18.60 7.46
N ILE A 293 2.77 -17.38 7.47
CA ILE A 293 1.96 -16.18 7.19
C ILE A 293 1.64 -16.09 5.70
N ILE A 294 2.55 -16.47 4.80
CA ILE A 294 2.37 -16.35 3.34
C ILE A 294 1.89 -17.64 2.66
N SER A 295 1.57 -18.70 3.40
CA SER A 295 1.28 -20.03 2.84
C SER A 295 0.07 -20.06 1.92
N ASP A 296 -0.91 -19.21 2.20
CA ASP A 296 -2.20 -19.22 1.52
C ASP A 296 -2.22 -18.26 0.31
N GLU A 297 -1.10 -17.57 0.05
CA GLU A 297 -0.95 -16.67 -1.07
C GLU A 297 -0.60 -17.41 -2.37
N SER A 298 -1.11 -16.88 -3.49
CA SER A 298 -0.98 -17.48 -4.81
C SER A 298 -0.40 -16.52 -5.84
N GLY A 299 0.15 -17.06 -6.93
CA GLY A 299 0.72 -16.31 -8.03
C GLY A 299 2.25 -16.42 -8.08
N THR A 300 2.83 -16.08 -9.23
CA THR A 300 4.27 -16.32 -9.51
C THR A 300 5.19 -15.68 -8.47
N LEU A 301 4.85 -14.46 -8.00
CA LEU A 301 5.65 -13.81 -6.97
C LEU A 301 5.52 -14.52 -5.61
N ALA A 302 4.33 -15.03 -5.28
CA ALA A 302 4.12 -15.76 -4.02
C ALA A 302 4.91 -17.07 -4.01
N GLU A 303 4.84 -17.84 -5.10
CA GLU A 303 5.61 -19.07 -5.29
C GLU A 303 7.12 -18.83 -5.15
N GLU A 304 7.66 -17.77 -5.77
CA GLU A 304 9.08 -17.38 -5.62
C GLU A 304 9.46 -17.11 -4.16
N GLN A 305 8.60 -16.40 -3.42
CA GLN A 305 8.89 -16.08 -2.01
C GLN A 305 8.77 -17.30 -1.10
N GLN A 306 7.79 -18.17 -1.36
CA GLN A 306 7.60 -19.42 -0.63
C GLN A 306 8.80 -20.34 -0.83
N GLU A 307 9.22 -20.60 -2.07
CA GLU A 307 10.39 -21.42 -2.39
C GLU A 307 11.66 -20.89 -1.70
N HIS A 308 11.90 -19.57 -1.79
CA HIS A 308 13.05 -18.92 -1.16
C HIS A 308 13.08 -19.12 0.37
N PHE A 309 11.96 -18.93 1.08
CA PHE A 309 11.93 -19.13 2.53
C PHE A 309 11.90 -20.61 2.93
N GLU A 310 11.41 -21.52 2.07
CA GLU A 310 11.52 -22.97 2.28
C GLU A 310 12.99 -23.42 2.24
N GLU A 311 13.76 -22.97 1.25
CA GLU A 311 15.19 -23.23 1.16
C GLU A 311 15.94 -22.72 2.40
N LEU A 312 15.66 -21.48 2.84
CA LEU A 312 16.27 -20.90 4.04
C LEU A 312 15.89 -21.68 5.30
N LYS A 313 14.63 -22.08 5.44
CA LYS A 313 14.17 -22.89 6.59
C LYS A 313 14.87 -24.26 6.60
N ALA A 314 15.00 -24.91 5.46
CA ALA A 314 15.64 -26.23 5.34
C ALA A 314 17.10 -26.22 5.81
N GLN A 315 17.84 -25.13 5.54
CA GLN A 315 19.23 -24.97 5.99
C GLN A 315 19.41 -25.02 7.51
N PHE A 316 18.36 -24.70 8.29
CA PHE A 316 18.40 -24.69 9.76
C PHE A 316 17.58 -25.82 10.40
N GLN A 317 17.10 -26.78 9.60
CA GLN A 317 16.21 -27.84 10.08
C GLN A 317 16.86 -28.79 11.09
N GLU A 318 18.16 -29.04 10.99
CA GLU A 318 18.91 -29.84 11.97
C GLU A 318 19.02 -29.16 13.34
N ALA A 319 18.88 -27.84 13.39
CA ALA A 319 18.93 -27.08 14.61
C ALA A 319 17.58 -27.08 15.35
N ALA A 320 16.47 -27.40 14.67
CA ALA A 320 15.09 -27.33 15.19
C ALA A 320 14.90 -27.97 16.58
#